data_AF-A0A376W385-F1
#
_entry.id   AF-A0A376W385-F1
#
_cell.length_a   1.000
_cell.length_b   1.000
_cell.length_c   1.000
_cell.angle_alpha   90.00
_cell.angle_beta   90.00
_cell.angle_gamma   90.00
#
_symmetry.space_group_name_H-M   'P 1'
#
loop_
_entity.id
_entity.type
_entity.pdbx_description
1 polymer ?
#
loop_
_entity_poly.entity_id
_entity_poly.type
_entity_poly.pdbx_seq_one_letter_code
_entity_poly.pdbx_strand_id
1 'polypeptide(L)'
;MKYLLLSFFLYIALLMPAQAIHYFMLSPYSVVMDVKMLDFFRHMGTATLISMIVLLIASLFIRHAWCRYLCPYGALMGVVSLLSPFKIRRNAESCIDCGKCAKSCPSRIPVDKLIQVRTVECTGCMTCVESCPVASTLTFSLQKPAANKKAFALSGWLMTLLVMGLCLRRLVTQSMREYGKARCRRNCTNA
;
A
#
# COMPACT_ATOMS: atom_id res chain seq x y z
N MET A 1 9.45 8.66 5.11
CA MET A 1 8.94 7.86 6.24
C MET A 1 7.95 6.76 5.81
N LYS A 2 6.90 7.06 5.03
CA LYS A 2 5.92 6.05 4.58
C LYS A 2 6.50 4.76 3.95
N TYR A 3 7.56 4.87 3.15
CA TYR A 3 8.19 3.71 2.49
C TYR A 3 9.02 2.84 3.45
N LEU A 4 9.56 3.43 4.52
CA LEU A 4 10.27 2.69 5.57
C LEU A 4 9.26 1.82 6.33
N LEU A 5 8.12 2.43 6.68
CA LEU A 5 7.01 1.75 7.35
C LEU A 5 6.44 0.64 6.45
N LEU A 6 6.20 0.91 5.16
CA LEU A 6 5.80 -0.12 4.20
C LEU A 6 6.82 -1.25 4.07
N SER A 7 8.12 -0.94 4.03
CA SER A 7 9.19 -1.93 3.98
C SER A 7 9.19 -2.81 5.24
N PHE A 8 9.00 -2.22 6.42
CA PHE A 8 8.90 -2.96 7.68
C PHE A 8 7.68 -3.91 7.70
N PHE A 9 6.51 -3.44 7.27
CA PHE A 9 5.32 -4.31 7.18
C PHE A 9 5.48 -5.40 6.13
N LEU A 10 6.06 -5.08 4.97
CA LEU A 10 6.33 -6.06 3.92
C LEU A 10 7.34 -7.11 4.40
N TYR A 11 8.37 -6.69 5.15
CA TYR A 11 9.32 -7.58 5.79
C TYR A 11 8.60 -8.54 6.75
N ILE A 12 7.79 -8.04 7.69
CA ILE A 12 7.03 -8.89 8.62
C ILE A 12 6.07 -9.84 7.88
N ALA A 13 5.37 -9.34 6.86
CA ALA A 13 4.46 -10.15 6.05
C ALA A 13 5.19 -11.29 5.33
N LEU A 14 6.35 -11.00 4.73
CA LEU A 14 7.22 -12.02 4.13
C LEU A 14 7.82 -12.96 5.18
N LEU A 15 7.93 -12.52 6.43
CA LEU A 15 8.36 -13.35 7.54
C LEU A 15 7.29 -14.35 8.01
N MET A 16 6.01 -14.17 7.68
CA MET A 16 4.95 -15.13 7.98
C MET A 16 4.78 -16.20 6.88
N PRO A 17 4.72 -17.50 7.23
CA PRO A 17 4.46 -18.56 6.26
C PRO A 17 2.97 -18.63 5.88
N ALA A 18 2.66 -19.01 4.63
CA ALA A 18 1.30 -19.02 4.09
C ALA A 18 0.29 -19.86 4.90
N GLN A 19 0.75 -20.96 5.50
CA GLN A 19 -0.05 -21.80 6.40
C GLN A 19 -0.60 -21.04 7.62
N ALA A 20 0.15 -20.06 8.16
CA ALA A 20 -0.31 -19.25 9.28
C ALA A 20 -1.46 -18.30 8.89
N ILE A 21 -1.52 -17.86 7.63
CA ILE A 21 -2.57 -16.97 7.12
C ILE A 21 -3.92 -17.70 7.07
N HIS A 22 -3.93 -18.97 6.64
CA HIS A 22 -5.15 -19.78 6.62
C HIS A 22 -5.69 -20.03 8.03
N TYR A 23 -4.82 -20.40 8.98
CA TYR A 23 -5.21 -20.54 10.38
C TYR A 23 -5.69 -19.23 11.00
N PHE A 24 -5.09 -18.10 10.62
CA PHE A 24 -5.48 -16.78 11.10
C PHE A 24 -6.88 -16.37 10.61
N MET A 25 -7.21 -16.62 9.33
CA MET A 25 -8.54 -16.33 8.77
C MET A 25 -9.65 -17.19 9.39
N LEU A 26 -9.36 -18.43 9.77
CA LEU A 26 -10.33 -19.34 10.41
C LEU A 26 -10.44 -19.12 11.93
N SER A 27 -9.45 -18.48 12.53
CA SER A 27 -9.48 -18.15 13.96
C SER A 27 -10.41 -16.96 14.24
N PRO A 28 -11.07 -16.89 15.41
CA PRO A 28 -11.91 -15.76 15.80
C PRO A 28 -11.11 -14.48 16.12
N TYR A 29 -9.89 -14.34 15.57
CA TYR A 29 -8.99 -13.24 15.85
C TYR A 29 -9.61 -11.89 15.49
N SER A 30 -10.38 -11.79 14.40
CA SER A 30 -11.13 -10.59 14.03
C SER A 30 -12.01 -10.09 15.18
N VAL A 31 -12.81 -10.99 15.75
CA VAL A 31 -13.72 -10.67 16.87
C VAL A 31 -12.92 -10.24 18.10
N VAL A 32 -11.80 -10.90 18.41
CA VAL A 32 -10.94 -10.51 19.55
C VAL A 32 -10.33 -9.13 19.35
N MET A 33 -9.91 -8.78 18.13
CA MET A 33 -9.39 -7.45 17.83
C MET A 33 -10.46 -6.37 17.99
N ASP A 34 -11.68 -6.63 17.51
CA ASP A 34 -12.80 -5.69 17.61
C ASP A 34 -13.18 -5.44 19.08
N VAL A 35 -13.23 -6.50 19.90
CA VAL A 35 -13.51 -6.39 21.34
C VAL A 35 -12.40 -5.61 22.06
N LYS A 36 -11.14 -5.86 21.73
CA LYS A 36 -10.00 -5.15 22.34
C LYS A 36 -9.95 -3.69 21.91
N MET A 37 -10.33 -3.38 20.67
CA MET A 37 -10.49 -2.01 20.18
C MET A 37 -11.62 -1.31 20.94
N LEU A 38 -12.78 -1.95 21.12
CA LEU A 38 -13.89 -1.40 21.89
C LEU A 38 -13.50 -1.13 23.35
N ASP A 39 -12.79 -2.07 23.98
CA ASP A 39 -12.30 -1.91 25.36
C ASP A 39 -11.31 -0.74 25.48
N PHE A 40 -10.43 -0.56 24.49
CA PHE A 40 -9.53 0.59 24.41
C PHE A 40 -10.28 1.93 24.24
N PHE A 41 -11.37 1.96 23.48
CA PHE A 41 -12.23 3.16 23.38
C PHE A 41 -13.02 3.42 24.67
N ARG A 42 -13.46 2.39 25.38
CA ARG A 42 -14.15 2.52 26.67
C ARG A 42 -13.21 3.01 27.78
N HIS A 43 -11.97 2.53 27.79
CA HIS A 43 -10.93 2.92 28.75
C HIS A 43 -9.92 3.86 28.09
N MET A 44 -10.41 4.94 27.46
CA MET A 44 -9.55 5.85 26.70
C MET A 44 -8.55 6.57 27.62
N GLY A 45 -7.28 6.18 27.51
CA GLY A 45 -6.19 6.81 28.25
C GLY A 45 -5.91 8.24 27.77
N THR A 46 -5.34 9.07 28.64
CA THR A 46 -4.99 10.46 28.31
C THR A 46 -4.04 10.57 27.11
N ALA A 47 -3.06 9.66 27.00
CA ALA A 47 -2.12 9.61 25.88
C ALA A 47 -2.82 9.34 24.53
N THR A 48 -3.85 8.51 24.52
CA THR A 48 -4.55 8.11 23.29
C THR A 48 -5.46 9.23 22.81
N LEU A 49 -6.13 9.91 23.75
CA LEU A 49 -6.90 11.13 23.49
C LEU A 49 -6.02 12.23 22.86
N ILE A 50 -4.84 12.49 23.45
CA ILE A 50 -3.89 13.48 22.92
C ILE A 50 -3.47 13.11 21.49
N SER A 51 -3.12 11.84 21.26
CA SER A 51 -2.74 11.39 19.92
C SER A 51 -3.88 11.58 18.91
N MET A 52 -5.12 11.22 19.25
CA MET A 52 -6.28 11.41 18.38
C MET A 52 -6.52 12.88 18.03
N ILE A 53 -6.45 13.78 19.02
CA ILE A 53 -6.63 15.22 18.80
C ILE A 53 -5.55 15.79 17.89
N VAL A 54 -4.28 15.45 18.12
CA VAL A 54 -3.16 15.90 17.28
C VAL A 54 -3.36 15.48 15.82
N LEU A 55 -3.83 14.25 15.61
CA LEU A 55 -4.06 13.71 14.27
C LEU A 55 -5.26 14.36 13.58
N LEU A 56 -6.32 14.66 14.35
CA LEU A 56 -7.48 15.40 13.86
C LEU A 56 -7.07 16.80 13.39
N ILE A 57 -6.31 17.53 14.22
CA ILE A 57 -5.81 18.88 13.90
C ILE A 57 -4.89 18.82 12.67
N ALA A 58 -3.97 17.85 12.61
CA ALA A 58 -3.10 17.67 11.46
C ALA A 58 -3.90 17.40 10.16
N SER A 59 -4.99 16.65 10.25
CA SER A 59 -5.87 16.35 9.10
C SER A 59 -6.67 17.57 8.63
N LEU A 60 -6.98 18.52 9.52
CA LEU A 60 -7.64 19.78 9.15
C LEU A 60 -6.69 20.72 8.40
N PHE A 61 -5.43 20.79 8.82
CA PHE A 61 -4.44 21.67 8.18
C PHE A 61 -3.93 21.11 6.85
N ILE A 62 -3.78 19.78 6.75
CA ILE A 62 -3.33 19.09 5.55
C ILE A 62 -4.36 18.03 5.19
N ARG A 63 -5.14 18.28 4.12
CA ARG A 63 -6.09 17.29 3.56
C ARG A 63 -5.37 15.95 3.38
N HIS A 64 -5.84 14.93 4.10
CA HIS A 64 -5.30 13.56 4.09
C HIS A 64 -3.82 13.42 4.54
N ALA A 65 -3.38 14.21 5.53
CA ALA A 65 -2.00 14.16 6.07
C ALA A 65 -1.56 12.73 6.47
N TRP A 66 -2.43 12.01 7.18
CA TRP A 66 -2.17 10.64 7.63
C TRP A 66 -1.90 9.72 6.45
N CYS A 67 -2.79 9.74 5.44
CA CYS A 67 -2.67 8.93 4.24
C CYS A 67 -1.42 9.29 3.42
N ARG A 68 -0.99 10.55 3.45
CA ARG A 68 0.18 11.03 2.71
C ARG A 68 1.51 10.66 3.35
N TYR A 69 1.61 10.69 4.67
CA TYR A 69 2.90 10.61 5.38
C TYR A 69 3.08 9.37 6.26
N LEU A 70 2.02 8.87 6.89
CA LEU A 70 2.10 7.80 7.90
C LEU A 70 1.55 6.47 7.37
N CYS A 71 0.53 6.49 6.52
CA CYS A 71 -0.18 5.29 6.13
C CYS A 71 0.65 4.40 5.18
N PRO A 72 0.91 3.12 5.53
CA PRO A 72 1.57 2.19 4.61
C PRO A 72 0.70 1.90 3.38
N TYR A 73 -0.62 1.85 3.53
CA TYR A 73 -1.54 1.67 2.41
C TYR A 73 -1.49 2.83 1.41
N GLY A 74 -1.31 4.06 1.89
CA GLY A 74 -1.11 5.23 1.03
C GLY A 74 0.20 5.18 0.23
N ALA A 75 1.26 4.59 0.79
CA ALA A 75 2.49 4.33 0.06
C ALA A 75 2.29 3.25 -1.00
N LEU A 76 1.59 2.16 -0.67
CA LEU A 76 1.27 1.08 -1.60
C LEU A 76 0.48 1.60 -2.79
N MET A 77 -0.59 2.36 -2.56
CA MET A 77 -1.41 2.94 -3.62
C MET A 77 -0.64 3.92 -4.51
N GLY A 78 0.28 4.72 -3.94
CA GLY A 78 1.15 5.58 -4.74
C GLY A 78 2.11 4.81 -5.65
N VAL A 79 2.68 3.70 -5.15
CA VAL A 79 3.56 2.81 -5.92
C VAL A 79 2.78 2.08 -7.01
N VAL A 80 1.61 1.51 -6.67
CA VAL A 80 0.71 0.86 -7.63
C VAL A 80 0.26 1.85 -8.69
N SER A 81 -0.10 3.06 -8.31
CA SER A 81 -0.43 4.14 -9.25
C SER A 81 0.76 4.49 -10.14
N LEU A 82 1.99 4.54 -9.62
CA LEU A 82 3.19 4.76 -10.42
C LEU A 82 3.42 3.66 -11.46
N LEU A 83 3.32 2.40 -11.04
CA LEU A 83 3.49 1.20 -11.88
C LEU A 83 2.34 0.99 -12.87
N SER A 84 1.14 1.46 -12.53
CA SER A 84 -0.05 1.28 -13.36
C SER A 84 0.09 1.98 -14.71
N PRO A 85 -0.29 1.34 -15.83
CA PRO A 85 -0.31 1.96 -17.15
C PRO A 85 -1.40 3.04 -17.26
N PHE A 86 -2.35 3.09 -16.32
CA PHE A 86 -3.41 4.07 -16.31
C PHE A 86 -2.92 5.40 -15.74
N LYS A 87 -2.94 6.46 -16.54
CA LYS A 87 -2.43 7.78 -16.15
C LYS A 87 -3.38 8.89 -16.58
N ILE A 88 -3.43 9.95 -15.77
CA ILE A 88 -4.16 11.18 -16.10
C ILE A 88 -3.31 11.99 -17.07
N ARG A 89 -3.88 12.33 -18.23
CA ARG A 89 -3.27 13.19 -19.25
C ARG A 89 -4.08 14.46 -19.44
N ARG A 90 -3.38 15.57 -19.60
CA ARG A 90 -3.94 16.87 -19.98
C ARG A 90 -3.76 17.06 -21.47
N ASN A 91 -4.84 17.37 -22.18
CA ASN A 91 -4.76 17.91 -23.53
C ASN A 91 -4.47 19.42 -23.41
N ALA A 92 -3.33 19.86 -23.95
CA ALA A 92 -2.94 21.26 -23.89
C ALA A 92 -3.80 22.15 -24.80
N GLU A 93 -4.35 21.59 -25.88
CA GLU A 93 -5.14 22.34 -26.87
C GLU A 93 -6.50 22.77 -26.32
N SER A 94 -7.13 21.92 -25.50
CA SER A 94 -8.45 22.18 -24.90
C SER A 94 -8.35 22.77 -23.49
N CYS A 95 -7.15 23.01 -22.97
CA CYS A 95 -6.97 23.53 -21.62
C CYS A 95 -6.96 25.06 -21.61
N ILE A 96 -7.78 25.64 -20.73
CA ILE A 96 -7.87 27.09 -20.50
C ILE A 96 -7.01 27.57 -19.31
N ASP A 97 -6.10 26.74 -18.82
CA ASP A 97 -5.17 27.03 -17.70
C ASP A 97 -5.82 27.63 -16.43
N CYS A 98 -7.05 27.22 -16.12
CA CYS A 98 -7.81 27.74 -14.97
C CYS A 98 -7.26 27.35 -13.58
N GLY A 99 -6.32 26.42 -13.49
CA GLY A 99 -5.71 25.96 -12.24
C GLY A 99 -6.64 25.21 -11.25
N LYS A 100 -7.91 24.98 -11.60
CA LYS A 100 -8.89 24.30 -10.71
C LYS A 100 -8.47 22.87 -10.36
N CYS A 101 -7.91 22.13 -11.32
CA CYS A 101 -7.45 20.76 -11.14
C CYS A 101 -6.32 20.64 -10.09
N ALA A 102 -5.41 21.62 -10.01
CA ALA A 102 -4.35 21.63 -9.01
C ALA A 102 -4.88 21.97 -7.60
N LYS A 103 -5.89 22.85 -7.52
CA LYS A 103 -6.55 23.23 -6.26
C LYS A 103 -7.45 22.11 -5.71
N SER A 104 -8.10 21.35 -6.58
CA SER A 104 -8.94 20.21 -6.18
C SER A 104 -8.11 18.97 -5.80
N CYS A 105 -6.87 18.86 -6.29
CA CYS A 105 -6.01 17.72 -6.00
C CYS A 105 -5.71 17.60 -4.49
N PRO A 106 -6.09 16.49 -3.83
CA PRO A 106 -5.79 16.28 -2.41
C PRO A 106 -4.29 16.21 -2.14
N SER A 107 -3.51 15.70 -3.10
CA SER A 107 -2.05 15.61 -3.03
C SER A 107 -1.32 16.92 -3.37
N ARG A 108 -2.05 18.00 -3.72
CA ARG A 108 -1.50 19.30 -4.19
C ARG A 108 -0.48 19.14 -5.32
N ILE A 109 -0.79 18.28 -6.29
CA ILE A 109 0.04 18.09 -7.48
C ILE A 109 -0.32 19.18 -8.48
N PRO A 110 0.66 19.86 -9.14
CA PRO A 110 0.38 20.86 -10.17
C PRO A 110 -0.06 20.20 -11.48
N VAL A 111 -1.29 19.66 -11.50
CA VAL A 111 -1.88 18.97 -12.66
C VAL A 111 -2.07 19.91 -13.86
N ASP A 112 -2.19 21.22 -13.61
CA ASP A 112 -2.27 22.28 -14.60
C ASP A 112 -0.99 22.40 -15.45
N LYS A 113 0.19 22.22 -14.83
CA LYS A 113 1.48 22.38 -15.49
C LYS A 113 2.00 21.10 -16.16
N LEU A 114 1.46 19.94 -15.78
CA LEU A 114 1.93 18.65 -16.27
C LEU A 114 1.04 18.13 -17.40
N ILE A 115 1.65 17.73 -18.52
CA ILE A 115 0.95 17.01 -19.62
C ILE A 115 0.51 15.62 -19.15
N GLN A 116 1.31 14.99 -18.29
CA GLN A 116 1.03 13.67 -17.74
C GLN A 116 1.42 13.61 -16.27
N VAL A 117 0.51 13.14 -15.42
CA VAL A 117 0.79 12.97 -13.99
C VAL A 117 1.62 11.70 -13.77
N ARG A 118 2.93 11.86 -13.52
CA ARG A 118 3.88 10.78 -13.23
C ARG A 118 4.53 10.97 -11.86
N THR A 119 3.71 11.04 -10.82
CA THR A 119 4.15 11.29 -9.45
C THR A 119 3.70 10.17 -8.53
N VAL A 120 4.54 9.82 -7.54
CA VAL A 120 4.24 8.77 -6.54
C VAL A 120 3.23 9.24 -5.49
N GLU A 121 2.93 10.53 -5.49
CA GLU A 121 1.93 11.20 -4.67
C GLU A 121 0.52 11.07 -5.26
N CYS A 122 0.40 10.73 -6.55
CA CYS A 122 -0.89 10.55 -7.20
C CYS A 122 -1.47 9.19 -6.84
N THR A 123 -2.61 9.18 -6.14
CA THR A 123 -3.34 7.94 -5.78
C THR A 123 -4.38 7.53 -6.80
N GLY A 124 -4.54 8.26 -7.92
CA GLY A 124 -5.51 7.92 -8.95
C GLY A 124 -6.98 8.22 -8.59
N CYS A 125 -7.24 9.15 -7.66
CA CYS A 125 -8.60 9.50 -7.19
C CYS A 125 -9.52 10.21 -8.19
N MET A 126 -9.04 10.58 -9.39
CA MET A 126 -9.80 11.23 -10.48
C MET A 126 -10.53 12.56 -10.15
N THR A 127 -10.43 13.11 -8.94
CA THR A 127 -11.05 14.40 -8.56
C THR A 127 -10.68 15.56 -9.49
N CYS A 128 -9.47 15.52 -10.07
CA CYS A 128 -9.03 16.53 -11.02
C CYS A 128 -9.84 16.50 -12.34
N VAL A 129 -10.26 15.33 -12.81
CA VAL A 129 -11.07 15.14 -14.02
C VAL A 129 -12.48 15.69 -13.77
N GLU A 130 -13.08 15.35 -12.63
CA GLU A 130 -14.43 15.81 -12.25
C GLU A 130 -14.49 17.33 -12.01
N SER A 131 -13.45 17.92 -11.43
CA SER A 131 -13.40 19.35 -11.16
C SER A 131 -13.14 20.23 -12.39
N CYS A 132 -12.83 19.63 -13.55
CA CYS A 132 -12.46 20.36 -14.74
C CYS A 132 -13.70 20.98 -15.40
N PRO A 133 -13.72 22.31 -15.66
CA PRO A 133 -14.87 22.95 -16.30
C PRO A 133 -15.00 22.63 -17.79
N VAL A 134 -13.91 22.20 -18.44
CA VAL A 134 -13.90 21.81 -19.86
C VAL A 134 -13.95 20.29 -19.94
N ALA A 135 -15.06 19.77 -20.44
CA ALA A 135 -15.21 18.33 -20.67
C ALA A 135 -14.09 17.84 -21.60
N SER A 136 -13.53 16.66 -21.33
CA SER A 136 -12.50 15.97 -22.14
C SER A 136 -11.07 16.55 -22.14
N THR A 137 -10.78 17.64 -21.41
CA THR A 137 -9.40 18.17 -21.29
C THR A 137 -8.48 17.28 -20.45
N LEU A 138 -9.04 16.63 -19.42
CA LEU A 138 -8.32 15.65 -18.62
C LEU A 138 -8.88 14.26 -18.92
N THR A 139 -8.05 13.37 -19.44
CA THR A 139 -8.43 11.99 -19.75
C THR A 139 -7.68 11.02 -18.87
N PHE A 140 -8.40 10.02 -18.36
CA PHE A 140 -7.80 8.86 -17.74
C PHE A 140 -7.58 7.81 -18.83
N SER A 141 -6.37 7.79 -19.41
CA SER A 141 -6.07 6.91 -20.54
C SER A 141 -5.05 5.85 -20.16
N LEU A 142 -5.20 4.68 -20.77
CA LEU A 142 -4.20 3.63 -20.75
C LEU A 142 -3.00 4.11 -21.56
N GLN A 143 -1.86 4.27 -20.91
CA GLN A 143 -0.62 4.45 -21.64
C GLN A 143 -0.33 3.11 -22.33
N LYS A 144 -0.30 3.10 -23.68
CA LYS A 144 0.36 2.00 -24.41
C LYS A 144 1.82 2.00 -23.96
N PRO A 145 2.30 0.95 -23.25
CA PRO A 145 3.68 0.94 -22.83
C PRO A 145 4.56 0.89 -24.09
N ALA A 146 5.45 1.88 -24.25
CA ALA A 146 6.63 1.72 -25.10
C ALA A 146 7.52 0.71 -24.38
N ALA A 147 7.18 -0.57 -24.54
CA ALA A 147 7.77 -1.65 -23.79
C ALA A 147 9.19 -1.89 -24.30
N ASN A 148 10.20 -1.38 -23.61
CA ASN A 148 11.47 -2.09 -23.56
C ASN A 148 11.24 -3.33 -22.67
N LYS A 149 10.72 -4.38 -23.31
CA LYS A 149 10.32 -5.65 -22.68
C LYS A 149 11.45 -6.30 -21.87
N LYS A 150 12.72 -5.97 -22.15
CA LYS A 150 13.89 -6.61 -21.55
C LYS A 150 14.17 -6.14 -20.11
N ALA A 151 13.96 -4.86 -19.79
CA ALA A 151 14.26 -4.33 -18.44
C ALA A 151 13.21 -4.72 -17.39
N PHE A 152 11.93 -4.78 -17.77
CA PHE A 152 10.84 -5.22 -16.89
C PHE A 152 10.83 -6.75 -16.70
N ALA A 153 11.21 -7.52 -17.73
CA ALA A 153 11.37 -8.95 -17.61
C ALA A 153 12.55 -9.33 -16.70
N LEU A 154 13.69 -8.63 -16.81
CA LEU A 154 14.86 -8.95 -15.98
C LEU A 154 14.63 -8.65 -14.49
N SER A 155 13.96 -7.54 -14.15
CA SER A 155 13.60 -7.25 -12.75
C SER A 155 12.51 -8.17 -12.21
N GLY A 156 11.54 -8.57 -13.05
CA GLY A 156 10.51 -9.55 -12.71
C GLY A 156 11.07 -10.95 -12.45
N TRP A 157 12.00 -11.42 -13.30
CA TRP A 157 12.68 -12.71 -13.12
C TRP A 157 13.64 -12.71 -11.93
N LEU A 158 14.36 -11.61 -11.69
CA LEU A 158 15.24 -11.50 -10.52
C LEU A 158 14.43 -11.48 -9.20
N MET A 159 13.31 -10.75 -9.16
CA MET A 159 12.44 -10.70 -7.99
C MET A 159 11.71 -12.02 -7.77
N THR A 160 11.28 -12.72 -8.82
CA THR A 160 10.65 -14.04 -8.70
C THR A 160 11.65 -15.12 -8.31
N LEU A 161 12.88 -15.13 -8.81
CA LEU A 161 13.93 -16.07 -8.39
C LEU A 161 14.39 -15.81 -6.95
N LEU A 162 14.47 -14.55 -6.53
CA LEU A 162 14.82 -14.18 -5.15
C LEU A 162 13.70 -14.56 -4.17
N VAL A 163 12.43 -14.33 -4.53
CA VAL A 163 11.26 -14.75 -3.75
C VAL A 163 11.13 -16.27 -3.72
N MET A 164 11.30 -16.96 -4.86
CA MET A 164 11.24 -18.41 -4.97
C MET A 164 12.40 -19.06 -4.20
N GLY A 165 13.60 -18.48 -4.23
CA GLY A 165 14.75 -18.92 -3.43
C GLY A 165 14.55 -18.72 -1.92
N LEU A 166 13.99 -17.59 -1.49
CA LEU A 166 13.62 -17.35 -0.09
C LEU A 166 12.49 -18.30 0.37
N CYS A 167 11.54 -18.60 -0.52
CA CYS A 167 10.44 -19.53 -0.25
C CYS A 167 10.93 -20.99 -0.15
N LEU A 168 11.83 -21.43 -1.04
CA LEU A 168 12.48 -22.75 -0.98
C LEU A 168 13.31 -22.92 0.29
N ARG A 169 14.11 -21.91 0.66
CA ARG A 169 14.90 -21.94 1.91
C ARG A 169 14.00 -22.03 3.15
N ARG A 170 12.80 -21.44 3.09
CA ARG A 170 11.78 -21.53 4.14
C ARG A 170 11.05 -22.87 4.18
N LEU A 171 10.66 -23.43 3.04
CA LEU A 171 10.04 -24.76 2.97
C LEU A 171 10.98 -25.83 3.54
N VAL A 172 12.27 -25.75 3.22
CA VAL A 172 13.28 -26.66 3.76
C VAL A 172 13.43 -26.50 5.28
N THR A 173 13.45 -25.26 5.80
CA THR A 173 13.55 -25.02 7.25
C THR A 173 12.27 -25.37 8.03
N GLN A 174 11.08 -25.18 7.44
CA GLN A 174 9.82 -25.61 8.05
C GLN A 174 9.66 -27.13 8.09
N SER A 175 10.04 -27.82 7.01
CA SER A 175 10.08 -29.29 6.96
C SER A 175 10.99 -29.88 8.06
N MET A 176 12.17 -29.29 8.26
CA MET A 176 13.10 -29.74 9.31
C MET A 176 12.58 -29.50 10.74
N ARG A 177 11.84 -28.41 10.98
CA ARG A 177 11.27 -28.10 12.30
C ARG A 177 10.06 -28.99 12.64
N GLU A 178 9.24 -29.35 11.64
CA GLU A 178 8.16 -30.33 11.77
C GLU A 178 8.71 -31.75 12.01
N TYR A 179 9.74 -32.18 11.27
CA TYR A 179 10.42 -33.46 11.50
C TYR A 179 11.03 -33.56 12.91
N GLY A 180 11.60 -32.46 13.43
CA GLY A 180 12.12 -32.39 14.80
C GLY A 180 11.05 -32.60 15.87
N LYS A 181 9.88 -31.96 15.73
CA LYS A 181 8.74 -32.18 16.64
C LYS A 181 8.15 -33.59 16.53
N ALA A 182 8.05 -34.13 15.32
CA ALA A 182 7.56 -35.49 15.09
C ALA A 182 8.53 -36.58 15.61
N ARG A 183 9.84 -36.29 15.64
CA ARG A 183 10.84 -37.19 16.25
C ARG A 183 10.87 -37.09 17.77
N CYS A 184 10.72 -35.88 18.33
CA CYS A 184 10.62 -35.70 19.78
C CYS A 184 9.34 -36.34 20.35
N ARG A 185 8.20 -36.20 19.66
CA ARG A 185 6.93 -36.83 20.07
C ARG A 185 6.99 -38.36 20.05
N ARG A 186 7.72 -38.97 19.11
CA ARG A 186 7.94 -40.44 19.06
C ARG A 186 8.85 -40.96 20.18
N ASN A 187 9.86 -40.19 20.59
CA ASN A 187 10.72 -40.57 21.72
C ASN A 187 10.03 -40.43 23.09
N CYS A 188 9.05 -39.51 23.24
CA CYS A 188 8.28 -39.38 24.49
C CYS A 188 7.19 -40.45 24.66
N THR A 189 6.74 -41.11 23.59
CA THR A 189 5.76 -42.20 23.67
C THR A 189 6.40 -43.59 23.86
N ASN A 190 7.71 -43.70 23.69
CA ASN A 190 8.48 -44.95 23.79
C ASN A 190 9.36 -45.01 25.06
N ALA A 191 9.15 -44.09 26.02
CA ALA A 191 9.78 -44.05 27.34
C ALA A 191 8.68 -44.11 28.40
#